data_AF-A0A421K264-F1
#
_entry.id   AF-A0A421K264-F1
#
_cell.length_a   1.000
_cell.length_b   1.000
_cell.length_c   1.000
_cell.angle_alpha   90.00
_cell.angle_beta   90.00
_cell.angle_gamma   90.00
#
_symmetry.space_group_name_H-M   'P 1'
#
loop_
_entity.id
_entity.type
_entity.pdbx_description
1 polymer ?
#
loop_
_entity_poly.entity_id
_entity_poly.type
_entity_poly.pdbx_seq_one_letter_code
_entity_poly.pdbx_strand_id
1 'polypeptide(L)'
;MGKPGQWMARCPAHDDKTPSLSISLSGDSIGIYCHGGCSTEDVLDSIGLTFTDLYGKEDAHRQASYANKGEKARKHLNPFDIDLMVLKLAEADLEAGQTLSIEDQARVALAKERLRGAA
;
A
#
# COMPACT_ATOMS: atom_id res chain seq x y z
N MET A 1 -16.53 -25.89 4.82
CA MET A 1 -15.76 -24.91 5.61
C MET A 1 -14.54 -24.54 4.80
N GLY A 2 -14.35 -23.25 4.49
CA GLY A 2 -13.23 -22.77 3.67
C GLY A 2 -11.89 -23.09 4.33
N LYS A 3 -10.87 -23.37 3.53
CA LYS A 3 -9.50 -23.57 4.05
C LYS A 3 -9.04 -22.28 4.74
N PRO A 4 -8.25 -22.36 5.83
CA PRO A 4 -7.63 -21.17 6.40
C PRO A 4 -6.83 -20.45 5.32
N GLY A 5 -7.03 -19.13 5.21
CA GLY A 5 -6.41 -18.31 4.17
C GLY A 5 -7.14 -18.27 2.82
N GLN A 6 -8.40 -18.73 2.73
CA GLN A 6 -9.22 -18.58 1.52
C GLN A 6 -10.54 -17.89 1.81
N TRP A 7 -10.91 -16.92 0.97
CA TRP A 7 -12.14 -16.14 1.06
C TRP A 7 -12.84 -16.06 -0.29
N MET A 8 -14.16 -15.86 -0.24
CA MET A 8 -14.98 -15.58 -1.42
C MET A 8 -15.66 -14.22 -1.21
N ALA A 9 -15.61 -13.37 -2.23
CA ALA A 9 -16.22 -12.04 -2.24
C ALA A 9 -16.95 -11.80 -3.56
N ARG A 10 -17.73 -10.72 -3.62
CA ARG A 10 -18.28 -10.24 -4.90
C ARG A 10 -17.19 -9.51 -5.68
N CYS A 11 -17.11 -9.77 -6.98
CA CYS A 11 -16.19 -9.08 -7.86
C CYS A 11 -16.61 -7.61 -8.01
N PRO A 12 -15.71 -6.65 -7.74
CA PRO A 12 -15.99 -5.22 -7.95
C PRO A 12 -15.88 -4.78 -9.42
N ALA A 13 -15.23 -5.56 -10.29
CA ALA A 13 -15.02 -5.24 -11.70
C ALA A 13 -16.22 -5.55 -12.61
N HIS A 14 -17.24 -6.26 -12.11
CA HIS A 14 -18.50 -6.48 -12.82
C HIS A 14 -19.69 -6.39 -11.87
N ASP A 15 -20.90 -6.28 -12.42
CA ASP A 15 -22.14 -6.32 -11.61
C ASP A 15 -22.36 -7.74 -11.06
N ASP A 16 -21.73 -8.03 -9.92
CA ASP A 16 -21.68 -9.36 -9.35
C ASP A 16 -22.80 -9.62 -8.34
N LYS A 17 -23.71 -10.53 -8.68
CA LYS A 17 -24.88 -10.84 -7.84
C LYS A 17 -24.59 -11.90 -6.78
N THR A 18 -23.64 -12.79 -7.06
CA THR A 18 -23.22 -13.90 -6.19
C THR A 18 -21.72 -13.89 -6.04
N PRO A 19 -21.13 -14.18 -4.86
CA PRO A 19 -19.67 -14.14 -4.69
C PRO A 19 -18.91 -14.95 -5.77
N SER A 20 -18.25 -14.24 -6.68
CA SER A 20 -17.48 -14.85 -7.78
C SER A 20 -15.97 -14.62 -7.68
N LEU A 21 -15.52 -13.78 -6.74
CA LEU A 21 -14.12 -13.48 -6.51
C LEU A 21 -13.53 -14.40 -5.46
N SER A 22 -12.53 -15.19 -5.83
CA SER A 22 -11.73 -15.98 -4.90
C SER A 22 -10.48 -15.22 -4.49
N ILE A 23 -10.22 -15.17 -3.19
CA ILE A 23 -9.03 -14.54 -2.60
C ILE A 23 -8.31 -15.61 -1.77
N SER A 24 -7.01 -15.78 -1.98
CA SER A 24 -6.19 -16.74 -1.25
C SER A 24 -4.91 -16.11 -0.73
N LEU A 25 -4.57 -16.35 0.53
CA LEU A 25 -3.27 -15.99 1.11
C LEU A 25 -2.33 -17.19 1.01
N SER A 26 -1.13 -16.98 0.46
CA SER A 26 -0.08 -17.99 0.31
C SER A 26 1.27 -17.37 0.68
N GLY A 27 1.71 -17.59 1.92
CA GLY A 27 2.87 -16.88 2.48
C GLY A 27 2.61 -15.38 2.48
N ASP A 28 3.51 -14.61 1.85
CA ASP A 28 3.40 -13.16 1.68
C ASP A 28 2.73 -12.74 0.37
N SER A 29 2.06 -13.66 -0.33
CA SER A 29 1.37 -13.38 -1.59
C SER A 29 -0.15 -13.56 -1.48
N ILE A 30 -0.89 -12.69 -2.16
CA ILE A 30 -2.34 -12.73 -2.28
C ILE A 30 -2.69 -13.15 -3.71
N GLY A 31 -3.32 -14.30 -3.84
CA GLY A 31 -3.94 -14.76 -5.09
C GLY A 31 -5.35 -14.21 -5.21
N ILE A 32 -5.68 -13.68 -6.39
CA ILE A 32 -7.02 -13.18 -6.72
C ILE A 32 -7.45 -13.80 -8.04
N TYR A 33 -8.64 -14.40 -8.05
CA TYR A 33 -9.22 -15.00 -9.26
C TYR A 33 -10.73 -14.75 -9.32
N CYS A 34 -11.18 -14.16 -10.42
CA CYS A 34 -12.60 -13.96 -10.68
C CYS A 34 -13.17 -15.09 -11.54
N HIS A 35 -14.13 -15.84 -11.00
CA HIS A 35 -14.85 -16.87 -11.75
C HIS A 35 -15.85 -16.30 -12.77
N GLY A 36 -16.14 -14.99 -12.70
CA GLY A 36 -16.98 -14.26 -13.67
C GLY A 36 -16.25 -13.83 -14.95
N GLY A 37 -14.92 -14.06 -15.04
CA GLY A 37 -14.14 -13.78 -16.24
C GLY A 37 -13.45 -12.41 -16.27
N CYS A 38 -13.55 -11.60 -15.21
CA CYS A 38 -12.73 -10.38 -15.09
C CYS A 38 -11.25 -10.73 -14.98
N SER A 39 -10.40 -9.89 -15.57
CA SER A 39 -8.95 -10.01 -15.37
C SER A 39 -8.59 -9.61 -13.94
N THR A 40 -7.44 -10.08 -13.45
CA THR A 40 -6.92 -9.62 -12.15
C THR A 40 -6.67 -8.11 -12.17
N GLU A 41 -6.24 -7.54 -13.30
CA GLU A 41 -6.04 -6.10 -13.50
C GLU A 41 -7.33 -5.31 -13.26
N ASP A 42 -8.42 -5.69 -13.93
CA ASP A 42 -9.72 -5.00 -13.79
C ASP A 42 -10.21 -5.03 -12.34
N VAL A 43 -10.04 -6.17 -11.66
CA VAL A 43 -10.40 -6.31 -10.25
C VAL A 43 -9.58 -5.36 -9.39
N LEU A 44 -8.26 -5.30 -9.58
CA LEU A 44 -7.37 -4.42 -8.81
C LEU A 44 -7.66 -2.94 -9.08
N ASP A 45 -7.80 -2.55 -10.35
CA ASP A 45 -8.08 -1.18 -10.77
C ASP A 45 -9.41 -0.69 -10.19
N SER A 46 -10.44 -1.54 -10.16
CA SER A 46 -11.76 -1.18 -9.62
C SER A 46 -11.74 -0.83 -8.12
N ILE A 47 -10.72 -1.28 -7.39
CA ILE A 47 -10.53 -1.00 -5.96
C ILE A 47 -9.27 -0.16 -5.68
N GLY A 48 -8.63 0.38 -6.73
CA GLY A 48 -7.47 1.25 -6.60
C GLY A 48 -6.20 0.55 -6.09
N LEU A 49 -6.08 -0.76 -6.30
CA LEU A 49 -4.88 -1.53 -6.01
C LEU A 49 -4.08 -1.80 -7.29
N THR A 50 -2.85 -2.25 -7.12
CA THR A 50 -1.97 -2.69 -8.20
C THR A 50 -1.45 -4.10 -7.92
N PHE A 51 -0.84 -4.76 -8.92
CA PHE A 51 -0.21 -6.07 -8.71
C PHE A 51 0.83 -6.06 -7.59
N THR A 52 1.50 -4.93 -7.35
CA THR A 52 2.50 -4.80 -6.27
C THR A 52 1.89 -5.03 -4.90
N ASP A 53 0.62 -4.66 -4.72
CA ASP A 53 -0.11 -4.81 -3.47
C ASP A 53 -0.50 -6.28 -3.19
N LEU A 54 -0.35 -7.17 -4.17
CA LEU A 54 -0.56 -8.61 -4.01
C LEU A 54 0.66 -9.33 -3.43
N TYR A 55 1.80 -8.66 -3.29
CA TYR A 55 3.04 -9.26 -2.80
C TYR A 55 3.57 -8.50 -1.58
N GLY A 56 4.16 -9.23 -0.64
CA GLY A 56 4.79 -8.66 0.54
C GLY A 56 5.99 -7.75 0.20
N LYS A 57 6.30 -6.85 1.13
CA LYS A 57 7.33 -5.80 0.97
C LYS A 57 8.75 -6.32 0.72
N GLU A 58 9.02 -7.61 0.94
CA GLU A 58 10.32 -8.23 0.68
C GLU A 58 10.49 -8.69 -0.78
N ASP A 59 9.40 -8.92 -1.52
CA ASP A 59 9.43 -9.43 -2.91
C ASP A 59 9.30 -8.34 -3.99
N ALA A 60 8.83 -7.15 -3.63
CA ALA A 60 8.66 -6.00 -4.54
C ALA A 60 10.00 -5.50 -5.14
N HIS A 61 11.13 -5.82 -4.51
CA HIS A 61 12.47 -5.42 -4.96
C HIS A 61 12.98 -6.21 -6.18
N ARG A 62 12.34 -7.34 -6.53
CA ARG A 62 12.84 -8.25 -7.58
C ARG A 62 12.28 -7.96 -8.97
N GLN A 63 11.20 -7.18 -9.10
CA GLN A 63 10.53 -6.89 -10.39
C GLN A 63 10.74 -5.46 -10.93
N ALA A 64 11.27 -4.53 -10.13
CA ALA A 64 11.50 -3.14 -10.55
C ALA A 64 12.52 -2.97 -11.70
N SER A 65 13.21 -4.02 -12.11
CA SER A 65 14.18 -4.03 -13.21
C SER A 65 13.56 -4.17 -14.62
N TYR A 66 12.27 -4.51 -14.75
CA TYR A 66 11.62 -4.72 -16.06
C TYR A 66 10.59 -3.64 -16.47
N ALA A 67 10.19 -2.72 -15.59
CA ALA A 67 9.10 -1.75 -15.83
C ALA A 67 9.54 -0.40 -16.41
N ASN A 68 10.78 -0.26 -16.88
CA ASN A 68 11.29 0.98 -17.48
C ASN A 68 10.79 1.18 -18.92
N LYS A 69 9.50 1.49 -19.09
CA LYS A 69 8.96 2.20 -20.26
C LYS A 69 7.58 2.79 -19.97
N GLY A 70 7.51 4.08 -19.66
CA GLY A 70 6.22 4.76 -19.51
C GLY A 70 6.30 6.07 -18.71
N GLU A 71 6.64 7.14 -19.41
CA GLU A 71 6.74 8.51 -18.89
C GLU A 71 5.43 8.99 -18.25
N LYS A 72 5.47 9.60 -17.06
CA LYS A 72 5.06 11.00 -16.75
C LYS A 72 5.28 11.32 -15.25
N ALA A 73 6.36 12.05 -14.97
CA ALA A 73 6.52 13.01 -13.87
C ALA A 73 5.98 12.65 -12.46
N ARG A 74 6.50 11.59 -11.81
CA ARG A 74 6.56 11.59 -10.34
C ARG A 74 7.78 12.39 -9.92
N LYS A 75 7.59 13.67 -9.55
CA LYS A 75 8.61 14.39 -8.78
C LYS A 75 8.89 13.52 -7.56
N HIS A 76 10.07 12.93 -7.50
CA HIS A 76 10.52 12.20 -6.33
C HIS A 76 10.50 13.21 -5.18
N LEU A 77 9.58 13.04 -4.22
CA LEU A 77 9.69 13.77 -2.96
C LEU A 77 10.99 13.31 -2.33
N ASN A 78 11.87 14.26 -2.04
CA ASN A 78 13.11 13.96 -1.35
C ASN A 78 12.74 13.36 0.01
N PRO A 79 13.38 12.28 0.47
CA PRO A 79 13.22 11.77 1.83
C PRO A 79 13.25 12.88 2.91
N PHE A 80 14.03 13.96 2.69
CA PHE A 80 14.05 15.13 3.56
C PHE A 80 12.75 15.93 3.60
N ASP A 81 12.04 16.07 2.47
CA ASP A 81 10.76 16.77 2.41
C ASP A 81 9.69 16.02 3.21
N ILE A 82 9.76 14.69 3.21
CA ILE A 82 8.86 13.82 3.97
C ILE A 82 9.14 13.96 5.47
N ASP A 83 10.40 13.87 5.88
CA ASP A 83 10.77 14.02 7.30
C ASP A 83 10.38 15.41 7.84
N LEU A 84 10.54 16.47 7.03
CA LEU A 84 10.09 17.81 7.39
C LEU A 84 8.56 17.91 7.53
N MET A 85 7.79 17.27 6.66
CA MET A 85 6.33 17.22 6.76
C MET A 85 5.86 16.48 8.02
N VAL A 86 6.51 15.37 8.37
CA VAL A 86 6.22 14.60 9.59
C VAL A 86 6.39 15.48 10.84
N LEU A 87 7.43 16.31 10.88
CA LEU A 87 7.64 17.22 12.02
C LEU A 87 6.55 18.30 12.11
N LYS A 88 6.16 18.90 10.98
CA LYS A 88 5.14 19.97 10.97
C LYS A 88 3.75 19.49 11.36
N LEU A 89 3.38 18.28 10.96
CA LEU A 89 2.10 17.69 11.35
C LEU A 89 2.07 17.38 12.84
N ALA A 90 3.16 16.82 13.36
CA ALA A 90 3.26 16.53 14.78
C ALA A 90 3.23 17.81 15.65
N GLU A 91 3.82 18.90 15.17
CA GLU A 91 3.73 20.21 15.81
C GLU A 91 2.28 20.72 15.83
N ALA A 92 1.58 20.67 14.70
CA ALA A 92 0.19 21.10 14.61
C ALA A 92 -0.76 20.31 15.53
N ASP A 93 -0.57 18.99 15.64
CA ASP A 93 -1.38 18.14 16.53
C ASP A 93 -1.12 18.49 18.01
N LEU A 94 0.14 18.74 18.38
CA LEU A 94 0.50 19.19 19.73
C LEU A 94 -0.06 20.59 20.03
N GLU A 95 -0.02 21.52 19.07
CA GLU A 95 -0.63 22.86 19.18
C GLU A 95 -2.15 22.79 19.31
N ALA A 96 -2.79 21.85 18.64
CA ALA A 96 -4.22 21.54 18.78
C ALA A 96 -4.55 20.87 20.14
N GLY A 97 -3.56 20.69 21.02
CA GLY A 97 -3.72 20.06 22.33
C GLY A 97 -3.90 18.54 22.27
N GLN A 98 -3.62 17.93 21.12
CA GLN A 98 -3.70 16.49 20.95
C GLN A 98 -2.41 15.83 21.43
N THR A 99 -2.52 14.58 21.88
CA THR A 99 -1.37 13.75 22.19
C THR A 99 -0.99 12.92 20.98
N LEU A 100 0.29 12.92 20.61
CA LEU A 100 0.78 12.07 19.52
C LEU A 100 0.67 10.60 19.92
N SER A 101 0.17 9.78 19.00
CA SER A 101 0.16 8.33 19.17
C SER A 101 1.58 7.78 19.29
N ILE A 102 1.75 6.59 19.87
CA ILE A 102 3.08 5.93 19.98
C ILE A 102 3.74 5.77 18.61
N GLU A 103 2.93 5.53 17.57
CA GLU A 103 3.42 5.41 16.19
C GLU A 103 3.90 6.76 15.63
N ASP A 104 3.17 7.84 15.86
CA ASP A 104 3.55 9.17 15.41
C ASP A 104 4.78 9.70 16.16
N GLN A 105 4.89 9.37 17.45
CA GLN A 105 6.11 9.64 18.23
C GLN A 105 7.32 8.94 17.63
N ALA A 106 7.19 7.68 17.19
CA ALA A 106 8.26 6.95 16.53
C ALA A 106 8.63 7.55 15.16
N ARG A 107 7.63 7.98 14.38
CA ARG A 107 7.84 8.66 13.08
C ARG A 107 8.56 10.00 13.27
N VAL A 108 8.17 10.78 14.28
CA VAL A 108 8.82 12.05 14.63
C VAL A 108 10.26 11.83 15.10
N ALA A 109 10.51 10.80 15.92
CA ALA A 109 11.85 10.46 16.37
C ALA A 109 12.77 10.10 15.20
N LEU A 110 12.28 9.25 14.28
CA LEU A 110 13.00 8.82 13.09
C LEU A 110 13.27 10.00 12.12
N ALA A 111 12.28 10.86 11.90
CA ALA A 111 12.44 12.06 11.08
C ALA A 111 13.50 13.01 11.65
N LYS A 112 13.51 13.22 12.98
CA LYS A 112 14.55 14.01 13.66
C LYS A 112 15.94 13.39 13.52
N GLU A 113 16.07 12.07 13.57
CA GLU A 113 17.35 11.39 13.39
C GLU A 113 17.89 11.55 11.97
N ARG A 114 17.05 11.34 10.96
CA ARG A 114 17.41 11.47 9.54
C ARG A 114 17.80 12.90 9.16
N LEU A 115 17.05 13.90 9.64
CA LEU A 115 17.38 15.30 9.42
C LEU A 115 18.66 15.73 10.14
N ARG A 116 18.98 15.12 11.29
CA ARG A 116 20.26 15.38 12.00
C ARG A 116 21.46 14.72 11.32
N GLY A 117 21.30 13.53 10.74
CA GLY A 117 22.37 12.81 10.04
C GLY A 117 22.70 13.37 8.65
N ALA A 118 21.95 14.36 8.19
CA ALA A 118 22.09 14.98 6.88
C ALA A 118 22.60 16.44 6.90
N ALA A 119 22.91 16.96 8.09
CA ALA A 119 23.52 18.26 8.31
C ALA A 119 25.05 18.17 8.36
#